data_AF-A0A1F5YJV1-F1
#
_entry.id   AF-A0A1F5YJV1-F1
#
_cell.length_a   1.000
_cell.length_b   1.000
_cell.length_c   1.000
_cell.angle_alpha   90.00
_cell.angle_beta   90.00
_cell.angle_gamma   90.00
#
_symmetry.space_group_name_H-M   'P 1'
#
loop_
_entity.id
_entity.type
_entity.pdbx_description
1 polymer ?
#
loop_
_entity_poly.entity_id
_entity_poly.type
_entity_poly.pdbx_seq_one_letter_code
_entity_poly.pdbx_strand_id
1 'polypeptide(L)' 'MPKNNKKDLDDIPKNILKALKFIFVNHMDQVLKVALLNSYYPKEEKLLPRPLPKTLLAQLPS' A
#
# COMPACT_ATOMS: atom_id res chain seq x y z
N MET A 1 11.44 9.24 1.59
CA MET A 1 12.84 9.61 1.84
C MET A 1 13.57 8.39 2.41
N PRO A 2 14.78 8.03 1.95
CA PRO A 2 15.49 6.87 2.47
C PRO A 2 15.80 7.03 3.96
N LYS A 3 15.68 5.94 4.74
CA LYS A 3 15.82 5.99 6.20
C LYS A 3 17.20 6.45 6.68
N ASN A 4 18.23 6.22 5.88
CA ASN A 4 19.61 6.61 6.20
C ASN A 4 19.81 8.14 6.15
N ASN A 5 19.00 8.85 5.36
CA ASN A 5 19.09 10.30 5.26
C ASN A 5 18.44 11.05 6.44
N LYS A 6 17.96 10.36 7.48
CA LYS A 6 17.42 11.01 8.69
C LYS A 6 18.46 11.91 9.38
N LYS A 7 19.75 11.54 9.30
CA LYS A 7 20.86 12.32 9.89
C LYS A 7 21.08 13.65 9.17
N ASP A 8 20.72 13.74 7.89
CA ASP A 8 20.90 14.94 7.07
C ASP A 8 19.83 16.02 7.38
N LEU A 9 18.80 15.68 8.17
CA LEU A 9 17.74 16.65 8.52
C LEU A 9 18.19 17.69 9.54
N ASP A 10 19.27 17.43 10.27
CA ASP A 10 19.77 18.35 11.30
C ASP A 10 20.29 19.67 10.68
N ASP A 11 20.70 19.65 9.41
CA ASP A 11 21.16 20.82 8.64
C ASP A 11 20.00 21.66 8.07
N ILE A 12 18.76 21.14 8.07
CA ILE A 12 17.61 21.82 7.47
C ILE A 12 16.93 22.77 8.48
N PRO A 13 16.70 24.05 8.15
CA PRO A 13 16.00 24.99 9.00
C PRO A 13 14.63 24.51 9.50
N LYS A 14 14.33 24.78 10.78
CA LYS A 14 13.10 24.30 11.46
C LYS A 14 11.79 24.78 10.82
N ASN A 15 11.79 25.96 10.18
CA ASN A 15 10.62 26.49 9.47
C ASN A 15 10.26 25.62 8.26
N ILE A 16 11.26 25.10 7.53
CA ILE A 16 11.07 24.20 6.38
C ILE A 16 10.67 22.81 6.86
N LEU A 17 11.33 22.29 7.91
CA LEU A 17 11.00 20.99 8.49
C LEU A 17 9.54 20.89 8.97
N LYS A 18 9.00 21.99 9.51
CA LYS A 18 7.59 22.05 9.95
C LYS A 18 6.59 22.17 8.81
N ALA A 19 7.00 22.68 7.65
CA ALA A 19 6.13 22.84 6.48
C ALA A 19 5.96 21.55 5.67
N LEU A 20 6.81 20.53 5.89
CA LEU A 20 6.86 19.31 5.10
C LEU A 20 6.61 18.06 5.96
N LYS A 21 5.91 17.08 5.37
CA LYS A 21 5.71 15.75 5.98
C LYS A 21 6.71 14.76 5.40
N PHE A 22 7.69 14.36 6.20
CA PHE A 22 8.67 13.35 5.79
C PHE A 22 8.17 11.94 6.05
N ILE A 23 8.22 11.08 5.02
CA ILE A 23 7.95 9.64 5.13
C ILE A 23 9.28 8.92 4.87
N PHE A 24 9.80 8.24 5.89
CA PHE A 24 11.04 7.48 5.78
C PHE A 24 10.78 6.04 5.34
N VAL A 25 11.54 5.56 4.36
CA VAL A 25 11.36 4.24 3.75
C VAL A 25 12.69 3.49 3.64
N ASN A 26 12.64 2.16 3.70
CA ASN A 26 13.80 1.30 3.48
C ASN A 26 13.84 0.70 2.06
N HIS A 27 12.67 0.40 1.50
CA HIS A 27 12.52 -0.32 0.23
C HIS A 27 11.40 0.30 -0.60
N MET A 28 11.45 0.09 -1.92
CA MET A 28 10.53 0.70 -2.89
C MET A 28 9.06 0.34 -2.65
N ASP A 29 8.77 -0.86 -2.14
CA ASP A 29 7.40 -1.30 -1.85
C ASP A 29 6.67 -0.36 -0.88
N GLN A 30 7.41 0.25 0.05
CA GLN A 30 6.87 1.20 1.02
C GLN A 30 6.52 2.55 0.36
N VAL A 31 7.23 2.93 -0.70
CA VAL A 31 6.94 4.14 -1.49
C VAL A 31 5.62 3.96 -2.24
N LEU A 32 5.43 2.80 -2.87
CA LEU A 32 4.23 2.52 -3.65
C LEU A 32 2.95 2.57 -2.79
N LYS A 33 3.01 2.10 -1.53
CA LYS A 33 1.89 2.17 -0.58
C LYS A 33 1.46 3.59 -0.23
N VAL A 34 2.37 4.57 -0.26
CA VAL A 34 2.09 5.95 0.15
C VAL A 34 1.92 6.91 -1.02
N ALA A 35 2.50 6.59 -2.18
CA ALA A 35 2.48 7.43 -3.37
C ALA A 35 1.31 7.13 -4.30
N LEU A 36 0.83 5.88 -4.32
CA LEU A 36 -0.26 5.46 -5.20
C LEU A 36 -1.62 5.63 -4.49
N LEU A 37 -2.51 6.43 -5.08
CA LEU A 37 -3.91 6.53 -4.68
C LEU A 37 -4.60 5.19 -4.93
N ASN A 38 -4.91 4.41 -3.88
CA ASN A 38 -5.79 3.23 -3.69
C ASN A 38 -6.35 2.39 -4.87
N SER A 39 -5.89 2.54 -6.11
CA SER A 39 -6.47 1.97 -7.32
C SER A 39 -5.65 0.80 -7.87
N TYR A 40 -4.46 0.52 -7.33
CA TYR A 40 -3.55 -0.46 -7.90
C TYR A 40 -3.02 -1.51 -6.92
N TYR A 41 -3.64 -1.64 -5.76
CA TYR A 41 -3.52 -2.87 -4.98
C TYR A 41 -4.89 -3.55 -5.05
N PRO A 42 -5.03 -4.69 -5.77
CA PRO A 42 -6.13 -5.57 -5.45
C PRO A 42 -5.98 -5.85 -3.96
N LYS A 43 -6.95 -5.38 -3.17
CA LYS A 43 -7.08 -5.86 -1.81
C LYS A 43 -7.04 -7.37 -1.96
N GLU A 44 -6.15 -8.05 -1.23
CA GLU A 44 -6.27 -9.49 -1.08
C GLU A 44 -7.68 -9.71 -0.56
N GLU A 45 -8.60 -9.97 -1.49
CA GLU A 45 -9.91 -10.47 -1.22
C GLU A 45 -9.56 -11.81 -0.61
N LYS A 46 -9.54 -11.87 0.73
CA LYS A 46 -9.42 -13.13 1.46
C LYS A 46 -10.26 -14.10 0.67
N LEU A 47 -9.62 -15.15 0.15
CA LEU A 47 -10.25 -16.19 -0.65
C LEU A 47 -11.26 -16.93 0.23
N LEU A 48 -12.32 -16.25 0.67
CA LEU A 48 -13.56 -16.89 1.03
C LEU A 48 -14.06 -17.40 -0.31
N PRO A 49 -14.23 -18.73 -0.48
CA PRO A 49 -14.80 -19.23 -1.71
C PRO A 49 -16.12 -18.50 -1.88
N ARG A 50 -16.23 -17.70 -2.95
CA ARG A 50 -17.52 -17.15 -3.35
C ARG A 50 -18.45 -18.35 -3.41
N PRO A 51 -19.57 -18.36 -2.65
CA PRO A 51 -20.46 -19.51 -2.68
C PRO A 51 -20.82 -19.73 -4.14
N LEU A 52 -20.52 -20.93 -4.65
CA LEU A 52 -20.72 -21.26 -6.05
C LEU A 52 -22.18 -20.92 -6.38
N PRO A 53 -22.44 -20.17 -7.46
CA PRO A 53 -23.80 -19.86 -7.88
C PRO A 53 -24.61 -21.16 -7.96
N LYS A 54 -25.79 -21.19 -7.34
CA LYS A 54 -26.66 -22.40 -7.34
C LYS A 54 -26.98 -22.89 -8.75
N THR A 55 -26.92 -21.99 -9.73
CA THR A 55 -27.07 -22.28 -11.17
C THR A 55 -25.99 -23.23 -11.71
N LEU A 56 -24.77 -23.16 -11.19
CA LEU A 56 -23.66 -24.04 -11.57
C LEU A 56 -23.79 -25.43 -10.94
N LEU A 57 -24.33 -25.52 -9.72
CA LEU A 57 -24.60 -26.80 -9.06
C LEU A 57 -25.71 -27.60 -9.78
N ALA A 58 -26.67 -26.88 -10.39
CA ALA A 58 -27.79 -27.48 -11.12
C ALA A 58 -27.43 -28.02 -12.51
N GLN A 59 -26.22 -27.74 -13.03
CA GLN A 59 -25.74 -28.21 -14.33
C GLN A 59 -24.83 -29.44 -14.23
N LEU A 60 -24.66 -29.99 -13.03
CA LEU A 60 -23.89 -31.22 -12.86
C LEU A 60 -24.76 -32.41 -13.30
N PRO A 61 -24.32 -33.22 -14.27
CA PRO A 61 -25.02 -34.46 -14.60
C PRO A 61 -25.02 -35.40 -13.39
N SER A 62 -26.13 -36.12 -13.20
CA SER A 62 -26.33 -37.10 -12.12
C SER A 62 -25.34 -38.26 -12.19
#